data_AF-A0A6C1QRK5-F1
#
_entry.id   AF-A0A6C1QRK5-F1
#
_cell.length_a   1.000
_cell.length_b   1.000
_cell.length_c   1.000
_cell.angle_alpha   90.00
_cell.angle_beta   90.00
_cell.angle_gamma   90.00
#
_symmetry.space_group_name_H-M   'P 1'
#
loop_
_entity.id
_entity.type
_entity.pdbx_description
1 polymer ?
#
loop_
_entity_poly.entity_id
_entity_poly.type
_entity_poly.pdbx_seq_one_letter_code
_entity_poly.pdbx_strand_id
1 'polypeptide(L)'
;MILTMRMTSTVRRVLPAALFLAVTAGAAANDLEEAMRLLAEQALSVHIVARITENGEVTMWNMEVSRVTISGRAVSVRLDGSNVVVQVQFTPIQEESDRLVLVARGETWVTVDPSDVQYRTTFSTMPITLGEPVVFFPLGARAEIDATNGNPFNIEIEVRVVPFRTASE
;
A
#
# COMPACT_ATOMS: atom_id res chain seq x y z
N MET A 1 -66.20 26.90 70.29
CA MET A 1 -66.67 27.63 69.09
C MET A 1 -65.46 27.85 68.19
N ILE A 2 -65.55 27.45 66.91
CA ILE A 2 -64.61 27.66 65.78
C ILE A 2 -63.37 26.73 65.81
N LEU A 3 -63.35 25.60 65.05
CA LEU A 3 -62.97 25.41 63.62
C LEU A 3 -61.49 25.73 63.39
N THR A 4 -60.63 24.80 62.93
CA THR A 4 -60.12 24.60 61.54
C THR A 4 -58.81 23.78 61.69
N MET A 5 -58.18 23.06 60.76
CA MET A 5 -58.39 22.62 59.37
C MET A 5 -57.36 21.49 59.12
N ARG A 6 -57.66 20.60 58.19
CA ARG A 6 -56.80 19.46 57.77
C ARG A 6 -55.47 19.90 57.14
N MET A 7 -54.47 19.04 57.19
CA MET A 7 -53.53 18.86 56.06
C MET A 7 -52.98 17.43 56.03
N THR A 8 -53.55 16.62 55.15
CA THR A 8 -53.04 15.32 54.70
C THR A 8 -51.94 15.55 53.67
N SER A 9 -50.74 15.03 53.88
CA SER A 9 -49.71 14.93 52.84
C SER A 9 -49.43 13.47 52.52
N THR A 10 -49.86 13.05 51.34
CA THR A 10 -49.60 11.72 50.76
C THR A 10 -48.24 11.77 50.07
N VAL A 11 -47.21 11.17 50.68
CA VAL A 11 -45.89 11.03 50.05
C VAL A 11 -45.91 9.80 49.14
N ARG A 12 -46.01 10.02 47.84
CA ARG A 12 -45.96 8.99 46.80
C ARG A 12 -44.50 8.57 46.59
N ARG A 13 -44.10 7.41 47.14
CA ARG A 13 -42.82 6.77 46.85
C ARG A 13 -42.82 6.25 45.41
N VAL A 14 -41.88 6.71 44.59
CA VAL A 14 -41.54 6.11 43.30
C VAL A 14 -40.02 6.08 43.20
N LEU A 15 -39.43 4.89 43.09
CA LEU A 15 -38.09 4.62 42.56
C LEU A 15 -37.88 3.08 42.56
N PRO A 16 -37.03 2.49 41.70
CA PRO A 16 -36.69 2.81 40.31
C PRO A 16 -36.80 1.55 39.39
N ALA A 17 -37.05 1.75 38.09
CA ALA A 17 -36.76 0.75 37.07
C ALA A 17 -35.69 1.32 36.14
N ALA A 18 -34.44 1.23 36.57
CA ALA A 18 -33.29 1.70 35.79
C ALA A 18 -32.18 0.66 35.90
N LEU A 19 -32.28 -0.40 35.12
CA LEU A 19 -31.14 -1.25 34.78
C LEU A 19 -31.53 -2.10 33.58
N PHE A 20 -31.10 -1.75 32.36
CA PHE A 20 -30.87 -2.64 31.21
C PHE A 20 -30.50 -1.81 29.96
N LEU A 21 -29.39 -1.06 30.04
CA LEU A 21 -28.85 -0.38 28.86
C LEU A 21 -27.31 -0.27 28.96
N ALA A 22 -26.63 -1.42 28.93
CA ALA A 22 -25.17 -1.45 28.93
C ALA A 22 -24.58 -2.72 28.26
N VAL A 23 -25.23 -3.31 27.25
CA VAL A 23 -24.71 -4.54 26.60
C VAL A 23 -24.29 -4.35 25.14
N THR A 24 -24.70 -3.27 24.46
CA THR A 24 -24.41 -3.13 23.02
C THR A 24 -23.02 -2.53 22.69
N ALA A 25 -22.35 -1.88 23.65
CA ALA A 25 -21.06 -1.23 23.40
C ALA A 25 -19.86 -2.21 23.37
N GLY A 26 -19.93 -3.31 24.12
CA GLY A 26 -18.82 -4.28 24.21
C GLY A 26 -18.63 -5.13 22.96
N ALA A 27 -19.72 -5.51 22.29
CA ALA A 27 -19.64 -6.33 21.08
C ALA A 27 -19.00 -5.58 19.90
N ALA A 28 -19.40 -4.33 19.66
CA ALA A 28 -18.86 -3.52 18.56
C ALA A 28 -17.38 -3.15 18.73
N ALA A 29 -16.90 -3.02 19.98
CA ALA A 29 -15.49 -2.76 20.26
C ALA A 29 -14.61 -3.97 19.92
N ASN A 30 -15.07 -5.19 20.26
CA ASN A 30 -14.35 -6.42 19.95
C ASN A 30 -14.27 -6.68 18.44
N ASP A 31 -15.37 -6.44 17.71
CA ASP A 31 -15.40 -6.63 16.25
C ASP A 31 -14.42 -5.68 15.53
N LEU A 32 -14.29 -4.44 15.99
CA LEU A 32 -13.34 -3.48 15.45
C LEU A 32 -11.89 -3.88 15.71
N GLU A 33 -11.58 -4.31 16.93
CA GLU A 33 -10.24 -4.76 17.31
C GLU A 33 -9.81 -5.99 16.49
N GLU A 34 -10.73 -6.93 16.31
CA GLU A 34 -10.49 -8.11 15.46
C GLU A 34 -10.28 -7.72 13.99
N ALA A 35 -11.10 -6.82 13.45
CA ALA A 35 -10.92 -6.32 12.08
C ALA A 35 -9.57 -5.60 11.90
N MET A 36 -9.15 -4.79 12.87
CA MET A 36 -7.85 -4.11 12.85
C MET A 36 -6.69 -5.11 12.92
N ARG A 37 -6.80 -6.15 13.76
CA ARG A 37 -5.82 -7.23 13.86
C ARG A 37 -5.67 -7.97 12.53
N LEU A 38 -6.78 -8.38 11.92
CA LEU A 38 -6.77 -9.07 10.62
C LEU A 38 -6.18 -8.19 9.50
N LEU A 39 -6.43 -6.88 9.53
CA LEU A 39 -5.86 -5.95 8.56
C LEU A 39 -4.34 -5.79 8.76
N ALA A 40 -3.89 -5.73 10.01
CA ALA A 40 -2.47 -5.65 10.35
C ALA A 40 -1.71 -6.93 9.97
N GLU A 41 -2.31 -8.10 10.17
CA GLU A 41 -1.76 -9.41 9.76
C GLU A 41 -1.61 -9.54 8.23
N GLN A 42 -2.48 -8.86 7.47
CA GLN A 42 -2.43 -8.84 6.00
C GLN A 42 -1.62 -7.68 5.42
N ALA A 43 -1.07 -6.81 6.28
CA ALA A 43 -0.29 -5.68 5.84
C ALA A 43 1.08 -6.13 5.33
N LEU A 44 1.50 -5.55 4.21
CA LEU A 44 2.74 -5.83 3.51
C LEU A 44 3.55 -4.55 3.40
N SER A 45 4.86 -4.65 3.62
CA SER A 45 5.82 -3.61 3.26
C SER A 45 6.46 -3.98 1.92
N VAL A 46 6.34 -3.08 0.95
CA VAL A 46 6.93 -3.20 -0.39
C VAL A 46 8.09 -2.23 -0.45
N HIS A 47 9.31 -2.77 -0.50
CA HIS A 47 10.55 -2.04 -0.67
C HIS A 47 10.92 -2.04 -2.16
N ILE A 48 11.17 -0.86 -2.71
CA ILE A 48 11.41 -0.65 -4.13
C ILE A 48 12.70 0.13 -4.28
N VAL A 49 13.64 -0.42 -5.02
CA VAL A 49 14.89 0.25 -5.41
C VAL A 49 14.93 0.31 -6.93
N ALA A 50 14.88 1.52 -7.47
CA ALA A 50 14.93 1.78 -8.90
C ALA A 50 16.29 2.35 -9.29
N ARG A 51 16.83 1.89 -10.42
CA ARG A 51 18.10 2.32 -10.99
C ARG A 51 17.95 2.56 -12.48
N ILE A 52 18.51 3.67 -12.96
CA ILE A 52 18.68 3.94 -14.39
C ILE A 52 20.18 3.88 -14.68
N THR A 53 20.58 2.98 -15.57
CA THR A 53 21.98 2.79 -15.96
C THR A 53 22.16 3.15 -17.43
N GLU A 54 23.23 3.87 -17.75
CA GLU A 54 23.68 4.13 -19.13
C GLU A 54 24.83 3.18 -19.45
N ASN A 55 24.78 2.53 -20.62
CA ASN A 55 25.76 1.54 -21.07
C ASN A 55 26.01 0.39 -20.07
N GLY A 56 25.04 0.10 -19.18
CA GLY A 56 25.12 -0.98 -18.19
C GLY A 56 26.09 -0.74 -17.02
N GLU A 57 26.81 0.39 -16.98
CA GLU A 57 27.85 0.63 -15.95
C GLU A 57 27.65 1.94 -15.18
N VAL A 58 27.16 3.00 -15.82
CA VAL A 58 27.04 4.31 -15.19
C VAL A 58 25.64 4.48 -14.59
N THR A 59 25.55 4.47 -13.26
CA THR A 59 24.29 4.80 -12.57
C THR A 59 24.02 6.29 -12.71
N MET A 60 23.08 6.64 -13.59
CA MET A 60 22.67 8.03 -13.82
C MET A 60 21.73 8.53 -12.73
N TRP A 61 20.93 7.62 -12.17
CA TRP A 61 19.92 7.96 -11.17
C TRP A 61 19.51 6.74 -10.36
N ASN A 62 19.20 6.95 -9.08
CA ASN A 62 18.64 5.93 -8.19
C ASN A 62 17.52 6.50 -7.31
N MET A 63 16.62 5.61 -6.87
CA MET A 63 15.59 5.91 -5.89
C MET A 63 15.33 4.68 -5.03
N GLU A 64 15.15 4.91 -3.74
CA GLU A 64 14.68 3.90 -2.79
C GLU A 64 13.40 4.39 -2.12
N VAL A 65 12.38 3.52 -2.08
CA VAL A 65 11.10 3.85 -1.46
C VAL A 65 10.48 2.62 -0.82
N SER A 66 9.89 2.82 0.35
CA SER A 66 9.09 1.81 1.04
C SER A 66 7.64 2.26 1.10
N ARG A 67 6.72 1.31 0.86
CA ARG A 67 5.27 1.55 0.90
C ARG A 67 4.57 0.42 1.64
N VAL A 68 3.61 0.78 2.49
CA VAL A 68 2.73 -0.20 3.14
C VAL A 68 1.48 -0.38 2.28
N THR A 69 1.09 -1.63 2.08
CA THR A 69 -0.12 -2.02 1.35
C THR A 69 -0.73 -3.28 1.97
N ILE A 70 -1.79 -3.80 1.36
CA ILE A 70 -2.38 -5.10 1.65
C ILE A 70 -2.43 -5.91 0.36
N SER A 71 -2.61 -7.23 0.47
CA SER A 71 -2.84 -8.10 -0.68
C SER A 71 -3.95 -7.55 -1.60
N GLY A 72 -3.72 -7.58 -2.90
CA GLY A 72 -4.62 -7.08 -3.94
C GLY A 72 -4.57 -5.57 -4.17
N ARG A 73 -3.85 -4.79 -3.33
CA ARG A 73 -3.78 -3.32 -3.46
C ARG A 73 -2.43 -2.87 -4.01
N ALA A 74 -2.49 -2.13 -5.12
CA ALA A 74 -1.30 -1.65 -5.81
C ALA A 74 -0.55 -0.57 -5.02
N VAL A 75 0.78 -0.62 -5.09
CA VAL A 75 1.67 0.49 -4.79
C VAL A 75 2.22 1.06 -6.09
N SER A 76 2.27 2.39 -6.18
CA SER A 76 2.75 3.08 -7.39
C SER A 76 4.04 3.83 -7.10
N VAL A 77 4.95 3.82 -8.07
CA VAL A 77 6.16 4.62 -8.09
C VAL A 77 6.29 5.33 -9.43
N ARG A 78 6.88 6.52 -9.40
CA ARG A 78 7.19 7.31 -10.59
C ARG A 78 8.65 7.72 -10.54
N LEU A 79 9.34 7.50 -11.66
CA LEU A 79 10.74 7.86 -11.87
C LEU A 79 10.74 8.94 -12.97
N ASP A 80 11.31 10.10 -12.68
CA ASP A 80 11.45 11.19 -13.63
C ASP A 80 12.94 11.40 -13.90
N GLY A 81 13.43 10.85 -15.01
CA GLY A 81 14.76 11.10 -15.57
C GLY A 81 14.73 12.26 -16.57
N SER A 82 15.90 12.65 -17.08
CA SER A 82 16.03 13.81 -17.98
C SER A 82 15.30 13.65 -19.32
N ASN A 83 15.25 12.43 -19.85
CA ASN A 83 14.64 12.08 -21.13
C ASN A 83 13.71 10.85 -21.03
N VAL A 84 13.44 10.38 -19.82
CA VAL A 84 12.59 9.22 -19.58
C VAL A 84 11.73 9.43 -18.35
N VAL A 85 10.44 9.13 -18.47
CA VAL A 85 9.52 9.04 -17.34
C VAL A 85 9.04 7.60 -17.26
N VAL A 86 9.09 7.01 -16.06
CA VAL A 86 8.58 5.67 -15.81
C VAL A 86 7.55 5.73 -14.71
N GLN A 87 6.39 5.15 -14.94
CA GLN A 87 5.40 4.89 -13.90
C GLN A 87 5.23 3.38 -13.75
N VAL A 88 5.38 2.88 -12.52
CA VAL A 88 5.23 1.44 -12.25
C VAL A 88 4.26 1.22 -11.10
N GLN A 89 3.40 0.23 -11.29
CA GLN A 89 2.49 -0.28 -10.28
C GLN A 89 2.86 -1.71 -9.93
N PHE A 90 2.97 -1.99 -8.64
CA PHE A 90 3.19 -3.32 -8.09
C PHE A 90 2.00 -3.72 -7.22
N THR A 91 1.33 -4.80 -7.59
CA THR A 91 0.20 -5.35 -6.84
C THR A 91 0.59 -6.73 -6.30
N PRO A 92 0.90 -6.83 -4.99
CA PRO A 92 1.13 -8.13 -4.37
C PRO A 92 -0.22 -8.84 -4.18
N ILE A 93 -0.29 -10.12 -4.54
CA ILE A 93 -1.45 -10.98 -4.37
C ILE A 93 -1.02 -12.19 -3.55
N GLN A 94 -1.59 -12.35 -2.37
CA GLN A 94 -1.37 -13.51 -1.51
C GLN A 94 -2.07 -14.74 -2.12
N GLU A 95 -1.33 -15.83 -2.33
CA GLU A 95 -1.91 -17.14 -2.69
C GLU A 95 -2.03 -18.04 -1.45
N GLU A 96 -0.90 -18.27 -0.77
CA GLU A 96 -0.75 -19.11 0.44
C GLU A 96 0.12 -18.35 1.46
N SER A 97 0.31 -18.83 2.70
CA SER A 97 0.92 -18.06 3.80
C SER A 97 2.27 -17.37 3.49
N ASP A 98 3.13 -17.95 2.64
CA ASP A 98 4.46 -17.41 2.30
C ASP A 98 4.68 -17.19 0.78
N ARG A 99 3.73 -17.63 -0.06
CA ARG A 99 3.77 -17.49 -1.51
C ARG A 99 2.88 -16.37 -1.98
N LEU A 100 3.47 -15.41 -2.69
CA LEU A 100 2.76 -14.32 -3.33
C LEU A 100 3.01 -14.33 -4.83
N VAL A 101 2.07 -13.74 -5.55
CA VAL A 101 2.25 -13.31 -6.92
C VAL A 101 2.35 -11.79 -6.93
N LEU A 102 3.42 -11.27 -7.52
CA LEU A 102 3.60 -9.85 -7.75
C LEU A 102 3.22 -9.52 -9.19
N VAL A 103 2.16 -8.74 -9.35
CA VAL A 103 1.77 -8.18 -10.65
C VAL A 103 2.45 -6.83 -10.82
N ALA A 104 3.30 -6.70 -11.82
CA ALA A 104 3.98 -5.46 -12.19
C ALA A 104 3.41 -4.91 -13.49
N ARG A 105 3.00 -3.64 -13.49
CA ARG A 105 2.64 -2.89 -14.69
C ARG A 105 3.54 -1.67 -14.80
N GLY A 106 4.29 -1.58 -15.89
CA GLY A 106 5.14 -0.45 -16.22
C GLY A 106 4.57 0.34 -17.39
N GLU A 107 4.69 1.65 -17.31
CA GLU A 107 4.46 2.60 -18.39
C GLU A 107 5.70 3.48 -18.49
N THR A 108 6.25 3.60 -19.70
CA THR A 108 7.48 4.35 -19.93
C THR A 108 7.29 5.30 -21.10
N TRP A 109 7.66 6.56 -20.90
CA TRP A 109 7.73 7.59 -21.92
C TRP A 109 9.20 7.95 -22.12
N VAL A 110 9.73 7.75 -23.32
CA VAL A 110 11.11 8.12 -23.68
C VAL A 110 11.05 9.26 -24.68
N THR A 111 11.69 10.37 -24.36
CA THR A 111 11.83 11.52 -25.23
C THR A 111 13.18 11.44 -25.94
N VAL A 112 13.17 11.10 -27.23
CA VAL A 112 14.40 11.09 -28.05
C VAL A 112 14.69 12.50 -28.55
N ASP A 113 13.64 13.21 -28.96
CA ASP A 113 13.64 14.64 -29.27
C ASP A 113 12.34 15.29 -28.75
N PRO A 114 12.25 16.63 -28.62
CA PRO A 114 11.05 17.29 -28.08
C PRO A 114 9.75 17.04 -28.87
N SER A 115 9.84 16.57 -30.10
CA SER A 115 8.71 16.20 -30.97
C SER A 115 8.44 14.69 -31.05
N ASP A 116 9.36 13.84 -30.58
CA ASP A 116 9.27 12.38 -30.61
C ASP A 116 9.32 11.78 -29.19
N VAL A 117 8.13 11.41 -28.70
CA VAL A 117 7.94 10.74 -27.42
C VAL A 117 7.45 9.32 -27.67
N GLN A 118 8.31 8.34 -27.37
CA GLN A 118 7.97 6.93 -27.46
C GLN A 118 7.30 6.46 -26.17
N TYR A 119 6.07 5.95 -26.29
CA TYR A 119 5.36 5.31 -25.18
C TYR A 119 5.49 3.78 -25.26
N ARG A 120 5.79 3.15 -24.13
CA ARG A 120 5.86 1.70 -23.97
C ARG A 120 5.11 1.28 -22.71
N THR A 121 4.45 0.13 -22.76
CA THR A 121 3.83 -0.50 -21.60
C THR A 121 4.29 -1.94 -21.48
N THR A 122 4.46 -2.38 -20.24
CA THR A 122 4.91 -3.73 -19.90
C THR A 122 4.05 -4.28 -18.78
N PHE A 123 3.74 -5.56 -18.85
CA PHE A 123 2.99 -6.28 -17.83
C PHE A 123 3.72 -7.58 -17.51
N SER A 124 3.96 -7.84 -16.22
CA SER A 124 4.62 -9.05 -15.75
C SER A 124 3.93 -9.58 -14.50
N THR A 125 3.87 -10.91 -14.40
CA THR A 125 3.37 -11.62 -13.23
C THR A 125 4.49 -12.52 -12.74
N MET A 126 4.97 -12.27 -11.52
CA MET A 126 6.14 -12.95 -10.97
C MET A 126 5.74 -13.67 -9.68
N PRO A 127 5.95 -14.99 -9.55
CA PRO A 127 5.90 -15.63 -8.25
C PRO A 127 7.05 -15.10 -7.39
N ILE A 128 6.76 -14.72 -6.15
CA ILE A 128 7.75 -14.21 -5.20
C ILE A 128 7.64 -14.92 -3.86
N THR A 129 8.78 -15.02 -3.17
CA THR A 129 8.89 -15.42 -1.78
C THR A 129 9.01 -14.17 -0.92
N LEU A 130 8.34 -14.12 0.23
CA LEU A 130 8.50 -13.00 1.16
C LEU A 130 9.97 -12.84 1.59
N GLY A 131 10.46 -11.60 1.56
CA GLY A 131 11.83 -11.25 1.92
C GLY A 131 12.86 -11.39 0.80
N GLU A 132 12.55 -12.12 -0.27
CA GLU A 132 13.44 -12.26 -1.42
C GLU A 132 13.17 -11.13 -2.44
N PRO A 133 14.22 -10.46 -2.95
CA PRO A 133 14.05 -9.45 -3.98
C PRO A 133 13.82 -10.08 -5.35
N VAL A 134 12.99 -9.43 -6.16
CA VAL A 134 12.84 -9.71 -7.60
C VAL A 134 13.14 -8.47 -8.42
N VAL A 135 13.58 -8.63 -9.66
CA VAL A 135 13.92 -7.52 -10.55
C VAL A 135 12.92 -7.43 -11.69
N PHE A 136 12.33 -6.25 -11.85
CA PHE A 136 11.44 -5.91 -12.96
C PHE A 136 12.15 -4.95 -13.92
N PHE A 137 12.08 -5.27 -15.21
CA PHE A 137 12.63 -4.45 -16.29
C PHE A 137 11.45 -3.88 -17.12
N PRO A 138 11.00 -2.63 -16.87
CA PRO A 138 9.84 -2.05 -17.56
C PRO A 138 10.03 -1.92 -19.07
N LEU A 139 11.27 -1.95 -19.56
CA LEU A 139 11.59 -1.93 -20.97
C LEU A 139 12.03 -3.30 -21.51
N GLY A 140 12.22 -4.29 -20.63
CA GLY A 140 12.88 -5.57 -20.92
C GLY A 140 14.37 -5.55 -20.57
N ALA A 141 14.94 -6.70 -20.25
CA ALA A 141 16.32 -6.84 -19.71
C ALA A 141 17.46 -6.50 -20.72
N ARG A 142 17.10 -6.14 -21.95
CA ARG A 142 18.02 -5.81 -23.07
C ARG A 142 17.45 -4.70 -23.95
N ALA A 143 16.67 -3.80 -23.39
CA ALA A 143 16.17 -2.68 -24.15
C ALA A 143 17.29 -1.67 -24.38
N GLU A 144 18.00 -1.83 -25.48
CA GLU A 144 18.78 -0.74 -26.07
C GLU A 144 17.75 0.22 -26.70
N ILE A 145 17.24 1.15 -25.90
CA ILE A 145 16.52 2.28 -26.45
C ILE A 145 17.58 3.32 -26.80
N ASP A 146 17.68 3.67 -28.08
CA ASP A 146 18.47 4.81 -28.55
C ASP A 146 17.97 6.06 -27.84
N ALA A 147 18.61 6.42 -26.72
CA ALA A 147 18.45 7.74 -26.14
C ALA A 147 19.15 8.77 -27.02
N THR A 148 18.78 10.03 -26.85
CA THR A 148 19.47 11.17 -27.46
C THR A 148 20.99 11.01 -27.28
N ASN A 149 21.73 10.92 -28.40
CA ASN A 149 23.18 10.61 -28.54
C ASN A 149 23.58 9.13 -28.78
N GLY A 150 22.64 8.18 -28.89
CA GLY A 150 22.93 6.79 -29.26
C GLY A 150 23.51 5.92 -28.13
N ASN A 151 23.44 6.37 -26.88
CA ASN A 151 23.82 5.56 -25.73
C ASN A 151 22.61 4.80 -25.19
N PRO A 152 22.63 3.45 -25.17
CA PRO A 152 21.56 2.67 -24.58
C PRO A 152 21.48 2.88 -23.07
N PHE A 153 20.26 2.95 -22.54
CA PHE A 153 20.01 2.93 -21.10
C PHE A 153 19.11 1.76 -20.71
N ASN A 154 19.31 1.25 -19.49
CA ASN A 154 18.47 0.23 -18.89
C ASN A 154 17.77 0.79 -17.66
N ILE A 155 16.60 0.23 -17.36
CA ILE A 155 15.83 0.56 -16.16
C ILE A 155 15.60 -0.73 -15.39
N GLU A 156 16.07 -0.73 -14.14
CA GLU A 156 16.01 -1.87 -13.25
C GLU A 156 15.26 -1.48 -11.99
N ILE A 157 14.27 -2.27 -11.62
CA ILE A 157 13.49 -2.03 -10.42
C ILE A 157 13.51 -3.29 -9.58
N GLU A 158 14.31 -3.28 -8.53
CA GLU A 158 14.31 -4.31 -7.52
C GLU A 158 13.13 -4.09 -6.57
N VAL A 159 12.35 -5.13 -6.34
CA VAL A 159 11.20 -5.11 -5.45
C VAL A 159 11.32 -6.25 -4.45
N ARG A 160 11.12 -5.92 -3.17
CA ARG A 160 11.11 -6.89 -2.09
C ARG A 160 9.87 -6.67 -1.25
N VAL A 161 9.09 -7.72 -1.05
CA VAL A 161 7.87 -7.68 -0.25
C VAL A 161 8.12 -8.44 1.05
N VAL A 162 7.80 -7.83 2.19
CA VAL A 162 7.89 -8.44 3.52
C VAL A 162 6.59 -8.23 4.30
N PRO A 163 6.28 -9.08 5.29
CA PRO A 163 5.22 -8.78 6.24
C PRO A 163 5.47 -7.42 6.90
N PHE A 164 4.44 -6.59 6.98
CA PHE A 164 4.52 -5.36 7.75
C PHE A 164 4.56 -5.72 9.24
N ARG A 165 5.55 -5.19 9.96
CA ARG A 165 5.59 -5.26 11.42
C ARG A 165 5.58 -3.84 11.94
N THR A 166 4.60 -3.51 12.76
CA THR A 166 4.72 -2.35 13.64
C THR A 166 5.89 -2.60 14.58
N ALA A 167 6.78 -1.61 14.74
CA ALA A 167 7.77 -1.68 15.81
C ALA A 167 7.00 -1.86 17.13
N SER A 168 7.25 -2.97 17.82
CA SER A 168 6.75 -3.18 19.17
C SER A 168 7.38 -2.13 20.07
N GLU A 169 6.57 -1.23 20.62
CA GLU A 169 6.95 -0.35 21.74
C GLU A 169 7.24 -1.17 23.01
#